data_AF-A0A250XMN3-F1
#
_entry.id   AF-A0A250XMN3-F1
#
_cell.length_a   1.000
_cell.length_b   1.000
_cell.length_c   1.000
_cell.angle_alpha   90.00
_cell.angle_beta   90.00
_cell.angle_gamma   90.00
#
_symmetry.space_group_name_H-M   'P 1'
#
loop_
_entity.id
_entity.type
_entity.pdbx_description
1 polymer ?
#
loop_
_entity_poly.entity_id
_entity_poly.type
_entity_poly.pdbx_seq_one_letter_code
_entity_poly.pdbx_strand_id
1 'polypeptide(L)'
;MILKQLNSYASHHIMYKPRLSTRGVTVRGSNTNLKAITSEETPGIDHSLHPFISLVQDKKFHCTQCGKCCTGKGEIWVKEKEATTISDHLNVQLSTFLSTYVKQYNKYKGFWLLKSRNDSESCIFLEDNKCSIHSVRPSQCSTYPWWPELMDKERWDWEKENICEGFDHVDALPTDLNEAAAQLKLSYQQEQLRMLSRDR
;
A
#
# COMPACT_ATOMS: atom_id res chain seq x y z
N MET A 1 7.14 19.85 1.23
CA MET A 1 6.56 19.38 2.51
C MET A 1 6.08 17.93 2.45
N ILE A 2 5.36 17.51 1.40
CA ILE A 2 4.83 16.14 1.23
C ILE A 2 5.93 15.05 1.26
N LEU A 3 7.06 15.24 0.57
CA LEU A 3 8.17 14.28 0.56
C LEU A 3 8.81 14.04 1.95
N LYS A 4 8.92 15.08 2.79
CA LYS A 4 9.39 14.93 4.18
C LYS A 4 8.37 14.18 5.05
N GLN A 5 7.08 14.34 4.75
CA GLN A 5 6.01 13.63 5.43
C GLN A 5 6.00 12.16 5.02
N LEU A 6 6.11 11.83 3.73
CA LEU A 6 6.24 10.44 3.27
C LEU A 6 7.46 9.72 3.88
N ASN A 7 8.64 10.38 3.93
CA ASN A 7 9.85 9.79 4.53
C ASN A 7 9.78 9.62 6.06
N SER A 8 9.06 10.50 6.78
CA SER A 8 8.86 10.36 8.23
C SER A 8 7.92 9.20 8.60
N TYR A 9 6.96 8.88 7.71
CA TYR A 9 5.94 7.86 7.95
C TYR A 9 6.48 6.42 7.82
N ALA A 10 7.40 6.18 6.87
CA ALA A 10 8.09 4.89 6.72
C ALA A 10 8.85 4.45 8.00
N SER A 11 9.14 5.38 8.91
CA SER A 11 9.87 5.10 10.16
C SER A 11 8.97 4.74 11.36
N HIS A 12 7.67 5.04 11.32
CA HIS A 12 6.79 4.97 12.50
C HIS A 12 5.75 3.83 12.48
N HIS A 13 5.58 3.11 11.36
CA HIS A 13 4.53 2.10 11.22
C HIS A 13 5.01 0.79 10.56
N ILE A 14 6.06 0.17 11.11
CA ILE A 14 6.49 -1.17 10.66
C ILE A 14 6.61 -2.15 11.84
N MET A 15 5.78 -3.20 11.79
CA MET A 15 5.81 -4.43 12.61
C MET A 15 6.98 -5.37 12.22
N TYR A 16 8.10 -4.82 11.79
CA TYR A 16 9.33 -5.55 11.51
C TYR A 16 10.54 -4.61 11.59
N LYS A 17 11.19 -4.61 12.76
CA LYS A 17 12.51 -3.98 12.96
C LYS A 17 13.59 -5.03 12.62
N PRO A 18 14.26 -5.00 11.45
CA PRO A 18 15.55 -5.66 11.35
C PRO A 18 16.55 -4.92 12.24
N ARG A 19 17.36 -5.66 13.00
CA ARG A 19 18.48 -5.12 13.79
C ARG A 19 19.50 -4.51 12.82
N LEU A 20 19.49 -3.19 12.68
CA LEU A 20 20.55 -2.46 11.98
C LEU A 20 21.83 -2.49 12.83
N SER A 21 22.87 -3.12 12.30
CA SER A 21 24.22 -3.09 12.86
C SER A 21 24.84 -1.72 12.64
N THR A 22 25.22 -1.04 13.72
CA THR A 22 25.86 0.28 13.68
C THR A 22 27.31 0.14 13.21
N ARG A 23 27.55 0.32 11.91
CA ARG A 23 28.86 0.76 11.41
C ARG A 23 28.67 2.05 10.63
N GLY A 24 29.16 3.14 11.23
CA GLY A 24 29.05 4.48 10.69
C GLY A 24 29.80 4.64 9.37
N VAL A 25 29.14 5.26 8.41
CA VAL A 25 29.76 5.76 7.19
C VAL A 25 29.53 7.27 7.15
N THR A 26 30.61 8.01 7.31
CA THR A 26 30.67 9.47 7.18
C THR A 26 30.68 9.82 5.69
N VAL A 27 29.67 10.52 5.18
CA VAL A 27 29.68 11.05 3.81
C VAL A 27 30.01 12.55 3.85
N ARG A 28 31.20 12.89 3.35
CA ARG A 28 31.62 14.27 3.06
C ARG A 28 30.88 14.78 1.83
N GLY A 29 30.49 16.05 1.87
CA GLY A 29 29.74 16.70 0.80
C GLY A 29 30.53 16.82 -0.50
N SER A 30 29.79 16.75 -1.61
CA SER A 30 30.23 17.18 -2.93
C SER A 30 29.05 17.83 -3.64
N ASN A 31 29.23 19.12 -3.88
CA ASN A 31 28.34 20.05 -4.55
C ASN A 31 28.33 19.75 -6.06
N THR A 32 27.19 19.41 -6.67
CA THR A 32 27.04 19.44 -8.14
C THR A 32 25.62 19.84 -8.59
N ASN A 33 25.56 21.05 -9.13
CA ASN A 33 24.61 21.60 -10.11
C ASN A 33 23.27 20.86 -10.35
N LEU A 34 22.22 21.36 -9.69
CA LEU A 34 20.85 21.31 -10.21
C LEU A 34 20.76 22.21 -11.46
N LYS A 35 20.90 21.63 -12.65
CA LYS A 35 20.44 22.32 -13.86
C LYS A 35 18.92 22.37 -13.83
N ALA A 36 18.40 23.60 -13.93
CA ALA A 36 16.98 23.87 -14.08
C ALA A 36 16.44 23.09 -15.29
N ILE A 37 15.59 22.10 -15.00
CA ILE A 37 14.76 21.45 -16.01
C ILE A 37 13.66 22.47 -16.34
N THR A 38 13.80 23.11 -17.49
CA THR A 38 12.80 24.02 -18.04
C THR A 38 11.51 23.24 -18.29
N SER A 39 10.40 23.87 -17.91
CA SER A 39 9.03 23.40 -18.08
C SER A 39 8.70 23.24 -19.57
N GLU A 40 8.92 22.05 -20.11
CA GLU A 40 8.19 21.60 -21.29
C GLU A 40 6.97 20.83 -20.79
N GLU A 41 5.81 21.49 -20.90
CA GLU A 41 4.50 20.97 -20.53
C GLU A 41 4.21 19.70 -21.34
N THR A 42 4.33 18.55 -20.70
CA THR A 42 3.88 17.26 -21.25
C THR A 42 2.35 17.24 -21.14
N PRO A 43 1.60 17.23 -22.27
CA PRO A 43 0.14 17.21 -22.21
C PRO A 43 -0.35 15.94 -21.52
N GLY A 44 -1.15 16.08 -20.45
CA GLY A 44 -1.81 14.97 -19.76
C GLY A 44 -1.28 14.59 -18.38
N ILE A 45 -0.36 15.36 -17.78
CA ILE A 45 0.07 15.13 -16.39
C ILE A 45 -0.84 15.91 -15.42
N ASP A 46 -1.61 15.21 -14.60
CA ASP A 46 -2.29 15.80 -13.45
C ASP A 46 -1.22 16.32 -12.46
N HIS A 47 -1.05 17.64 -12.38
CA HIS A 47 -0.05 18.28 -11.52
C HIS A 47 -0.19 17.90 -10.03
N SER A 48 -1.37 17.45 -9.59
CA SER A 48 -1.57 16.95 -8.23
C SER A 48 -0.88 15.61 -7.96
N LEU A 49 -0.44 14.90 -9.00
CA LEU A 49 0.32 13.65 -8.94
C LEU A 49 1.83 13.87 -8.97
N HIS A 50 2.31 15.06 -9.33
CA HIS A 50 3.74 15.34 -9.47
C HIS A 50 4.60 14.90 -8.26
N PRO A 51 4.16 15.08 -6.98
CA PRO A 51 4.92 14.60 -5.82
C PRO A 51 5.04 13.07 -5.71
N PHE A 52 4.17 12.32 -6.40
CA PHE A 52 4.09 10.87 -6.35
C PHE A 52 4.76 10.21 -7.57
N ILE A 53 4.77 10.89 -8.72
CA ILE A 53 5.39 10.38 -9.97
C ILE A 53 6.85 9.97 -9.74
N SER A 54 7.64 10.81 -9.07
CA SER A 54 9.07 10.52 -8.83
C SER A 54 9.32 9.32 -7.92
N LEU A 55 8.34 8.90 -7.11
CA LEU A 55 8.46 7.75 -6.22
C LEU A 55 8.17 6.43 -6.93
N VAL A 56 7.40 6.48 -8.02
CA VAL A 56 6.94 5.29 -8.76
C VAL A 56 7.69 5.06 -10.07
N GLN A 57 8.45 6.06 -10.55
CA GLN A 57 9.04 6.06 -11.89
C GLN A 57 9.95 4.87 -12.22
N ASP A 58 10.67 4.33 -11.23
CA ASP A 58 11.67 3.27 -11.41
C ASP A 58 11.17 1.90 -10.95
N LYS A 59 9.85 1.73 -10.82
CA LYS A 59 9.21 0.54 -10.24
C LYS A 59 8.24 -0.07 -11.24
N LYS A 60 8.21 -1.40 -11.38
CA LYS A 60 7.26 -2.13 -12.24
C LYS A 60 6.57 -3.25 -11.47
N PHE A 61 5.30 -3.49 -11.77
CA PHE A 61 4.52 -4.51 -11.09
C PHE A 61 3.47 -5.17 -11.99
N HIS A 62 3.29 -6.48 -11.82
CA HIS A 62 2.21 -7.24 -12.43
C HIS A 62 1.60 -8.20 -11.40
N CYS A 63 0.31 -8.04 -11.08
CA CYS A 63 -0.36 -8.95 -10.16
C CYS A 63 -0.67 -10.28 -10.84
N THR A 64 0.01 -11.36 -10.44
CA THR A 64 -0.25 -12.74 -10.91
C THR A 64 -1.42 -13.41 -10.19
N GLN A 65 -2.11 -12.70 -9.29
CA GLN A 65 -3.13 -13.24 -8.38
C GLN A 65 -2.64 -14.43 -7.54
N CYS A 66 -1.35 -14.46 -7.21
CA CYS A 66 -0.72 -15.56 -6.44
C CYS A 66 -1.17 -15.67 -4.97
N GLY A 67 -1.95 -14.71 -4.47
CA GLY A 67 -2.47 -14.71 -3.09
C GLY A 67 -1.43 -14.46 -1.99
N LYS A 68 -0.14 -14.32 -2.31
CA LYS A 68 0.93 -14.17 -1.31
C LYS A 68 0.78 -12.91 -0.44
N CYS A 69 0.29 -11.80 -1.00
CA CYS A 69 -0.01 -10.58 -0.23
C CYS A 69 -1.18 -10.74 0.76
N CYS A 70 -1.96 -11.83 0.66
CA CYS A 70 -2.99 -12.20 1.62
C CYS A 70 -2.48 -13.13 2.73
N THR A 71 -1.20 -13.52 2.70
CA THR A 71 -0.58 -14.42 3.69
C THR A 71 0.21 -13.64 4.74
N GLY A 72 0.39 -14.24 5.93
CA GLY A 72 1.22 -13.68 6.99
C GLY A 72 0.54 -12.56 7.79
N LYS A 73 1.34 -11.88 8.62
CA LYS A 73 0.84 -10.81 9.51
C LYS A 73 0.61 -9.53 8.73
N GLY A 74 -0.63 -9.05 8.72
CA GLY A 74 -0.98 -7.75 8.14
C GLY A 74 -2.29 -7.23 8.72
N GLU A 75 -2.45 -5.91 8.70
CA GLU A 75 -3.69 -5.27 9.12
C GLU A 75 -4.36 -4.59 7.91
N ILE A 76 -5.47 -5.17 7.44
CA ILE A 76 -6.29 -4.57 6.38
C ILE A 76 -7.47 -3.87 7.02
N TRP A 77 -7.44 -2.54 6.97
CA TRP A 77 -8.51 -1.71 7.50
C TRP A 77 -9.48 -1.34 6.37
N VAL A 78 -10.76 -1.55 6.61
CA VAL A 78 -11.84 -1.22 5.67
C VAL A 78 -12.72 -0.11 6.23
N LYS A 79 -13.09 0.84 5.38
CA LYS A 79 -14.10 1.86 5.71
C LYS A 79 -15.50 1.42 5.30
N GLU A 80 -16.52 2.13 5.76
CA GLU A 80 -17.93 1.75 5.59
C GLU A 80 -18.33 1.46 4.15
N LYS A 81 -17.90 2.32 3.21
CA LYS A 81 -18.16 2.11 1.77
C LYS A 81 -17.53 0.83 1.23
N GLU A 82 -16.32 0.49 1.69
CA GLU A 82 -15.63 -0.74 1.28
C GLU A 82 -16.30 -1.96 1.92
N ALA A 83 -16.67 -1.89 3.20
CA ALA A 83 -17.42 -2.93 3.87
C ALA A 83 -18.75 -3.23 3.16
N THR A 84 -19.48 -2.19 2.74
CA THR A 84 -20.73 -2.31 1.96
C THR A 84 -20.47 -2.98 0.61
N THR A 85 -19.44 -2.53 -0.12
CA THR A 85 -19.10 -3.10 -1.43
C THR A 85 -18.74 -4.59 -1.31
N ILE A 86 -17.98 -4.96 -0.28
CA ILE A 86 -17.59 -6.35 -0.05
C ILE A 86 -18.80 -7.17 0.40
N SER A 87 -19.68 -6.65 1.26
CA SER A 87 -20.89 -7.38 1.68
C SER A 87 -21.83 -7.66 0.51
N ASP A 88 -22.00 -6.68 -0.38
CA ASP A 88 -22.82 -6.83 -1.59
C ASP A 88 -22.24 -7.90 -2.52
N HIS A 89 -20.92 -7.90 -2.71
CA HIS A 89 -20.23 -8.93 -3.50
C HIS A 89 -20.38 -10.34 -2.92
N LEU A 90 -20.34 -10.46 -1.59
CA LEU A 90 -20.54 -11.72 -0.87
C LEU A 90 -22.01 -12.13 -0.77
N ASN A 91 -22.94 -11.29 -1.25
CA ASN A 91 -24.38 -11.46 -1.13
C ASN A 91 -24.84 -11.68 0.33
N VAL A 92 -24.30 -10.87 1.25
CA VAL A 92 -24.69 -10.86 2.66
C VAL A 92 -25.06 -9.44 3.10
N GLN A 93 -25.91 -9.33 4.12
CA GLN A 93 -26.19 -8.02 4.71
C GLN A 93 -24.93 -7.42 5.34
N LEU A 94 -24.79 -6.09 5.31
CA LEU A 94 -23.68 -5.37 5.94
C LEU A 94 -23.51 -5.75 7.42
N SER A 95 -24.61 -5.92 8.16
CA SER A 95 -24.58 -6.37 9.56
C SER A 95 -23.94 -7.75 9.75
N THR A 96 -24.27 -8.70 8.87
CA THR A 96 -23.63 -10.02 8.81
C THR A 96 -22.17 -9.91 8.45
N PHE A 97 -21.82 -9.02 7.51
CA PHE A 97 -20.43 -8.79 7.15
C PHE A 97 -19.62 -8.29 8.35
N LEU A 98 -20.14 -7.27 9.05
CA LEU A 98 -19.47 -6.63 10.18
C LEU A 98 -19.31 -7.55 11.40
N SER A 99 -20.18 -8.54 11.59
CA SER A 99 -20.03 -9.53 12.66
C SER A 99 -19.11 -10.69 12.26
N THR A 100 -19.15 -11.09 10.99
CA THR A 100 -18.49 -12.32 10.52
C THR A 100 -17.06 -12.08 10.07
N TYR A 101 -16.79 -11.04 9.28
CA TYR A 101 -15.51 -10.89 8.57
C TYR A 101 -14.55 -9.86 9.14
N VAL A 102 -14.99 -9.02 10.09
CA VAL A 102 -14.16 -7.95 10.65
C VAL A 102 -14.09 -7.99 12.17
N LYS A 103 -13.02 -7.44 12.73
CA LYS A 103 -12.86 -7.11 14.13
C LYS A 103 -13.20 -5.63 14.30
N GLN A 104 -14.10 -5.36 15.23
CA GLN A 104 -14.41 -4.00 15.65
C GLN A 104 -13.35 -3.52 16.64
N TYR A 105 -12.62 -2.48 16.26
CA TYR A 105 -11.70 -1.78 17.17
C TYR A 105 -12.18 -0.35 17.32
N ASN A 106 -12.30 0.13 18.55
CA ASN A 106 -12.60 1.54 18.83
C ASN A 106 -11.40 2.46 18.55
N LYS A 107 -10.28 1.92 18.03
CA LYS A 107 -9.06 2.68 17.76
C LYS A 107 -9.24 3.73 16.65
N TYR A 108 -10.03 3.42 15.62
CA TYR A 108 -10.21 4.26 14.44
C TYR A 108 -11.70 4.36 14.09
N LYS A 109 -12.32 5.53 14.29
CA LYS A 109 -13.76 5.71 14.09
C LYS A 109 -14.14 5.52 12.63
N GLY A 110 -15.09 4.63 12.36
CA GLY A 110 -15.58 4.34 10.99
C GLY A 110 -14.67 3.40 10.19
N PHE A 111 -13.71 2.75 10.85
CA PHE A 111 -12.86 1.73 10.27
C PHE A 111 -13.02 0.40 11.01
N TRP A 112 -12.92 -0.69 10.26
CA TRP A 112 -12.94 -2.05 10.77
C TRP A 112 -11.72 -2.82 10.28
N LEU A 113 -11.17 -3.70 11.10
CA LEU A 113 -10.04 -4.54 10.71
C LEU A 113 -10.56 -5.86 10.14
N LEU A 114 -10.17 -6.26 8.93
CA LEU A 114 -10.49 -7.61 8.44
C LEU A 114 -9.92 -8.68 9.38
N LYS A 115 -10.68 -9.74 9.62
CA LYS A 115 -10.18 -10.90 10.37
C LYS A 115 -9.09 -11.62 9.57
N SER A 116 -8.17 -12.25 10.30
CA SER A 116 -7.36 -13.35 9.78
C SER A 116 -8.12 -14.66 9.99
N ARG A 117 -7.73 -15.71 9.26
CA ARG A 117 -8.22 -17.07 9.51
C ARG A 117 -7.77 -17.53 10.91
N ASN A 118 -8.45 -18.54 11.47
CA ASN A 118 -8.11 -19.04 12.80
C ASN A 118 -6.88 -19.96 12.78
N ASP A 119 -6.66 -20.64 11.66
CA ASP A 119 -5.59 -21.63 11.43
C ASP A 119 -4.27 -21.00 10.99
N SER A 120 -4.31 -19.75 10.54
CA SER A 120 -3.19 -19.04 9.93
C SER A 120 -3.38 -17.54 10.08
N GLU A 121 -2.30 -16.78 10.04
CA GLU A 121 -2.40 -15.31 10.09
C GLU A 121 -2.90 -14.68 8.78
N SER A 122 -3.14 -15.51 7.77
CA SER A 122 -3.66 -15.13 6.45
C SER A 122 -5.01 -14.42 6.53
N CYS A 123 -5.28 -13.56 5.56
CA CYS A 123 -6.55 -12.88 5.36
C CYS A 123 -7.71 -13.87 5.31
N ILE A 124 -8.86 -13.51 5.90
CA ILE A 124 -10.09 -14.32 5.88
C ILE A 124 -10.60 -14.63 4.47
N PHE A 125 -10.26 -13.81 3.47
CA PHE A 125 -10.66 -14.01 2.07
C PHE A 125 -9.62 -14.74 1.22
N LEU A 126 -8.65 -15.42 1.83
CA LEU A 126 -7.71 -16.29 1.11
C LEU A 126 -8.31 -17.70 0.97
N GLU A 127 -8.64 -18.06 -0.27
CA GLU A 127 -9.21 -19.35 -0.68
C GLU A 127 -8.40 -19.92 -1.84
N ASP A 128 -7.98 -21.19 -1.75
CA ASP A 128 -7.18 -21.87 -2.78
C ASP A 128 -5.96 -21.06 -3.28
N ASN A 129 -5.26 -20.40 -2.34
CA ASN A 129 -4.14 -19.48 -2.61
C ASN A 129 -4.50 -18.27 -3.49
N LYS A 130 -5.77 -17.88 -3.54
CA LYS A 130 -6.26 -16.69 -4.26
C LYS A 130 -7.16 -15.85 -3.36
N CYS A 131 -7.23 -14.55 -3.65
CA CYS A 131 -8.15 -13.66 -2.97
C CYS A 131 -9.56 -13.86 -3.51
N SER A 132 -10.49 -14.38 -2.71
CA SER A 132 -11.87 -14.64 -3.14
C SER A 132 -12.65 -13.37 -3.46
N ILE A 133 -12.22 -12.21 -2.93
CA ILE A 133 -12.81 -10.90 -3.19
C ILE A 133 -11.97 -10.02 -4.13
N HIS A 134 -11.14 -10.61 -5.01
CA HIS A 134 -10.14 -9.88 -5.80
C HIS A 134 -10.71 -8.69 -6.59
N SER A 135 -11.93 -8.81 -7.12
CA SER A 135 -12.63 -7.77 -7.90
C SER A 135 -13.13 -6.59 -7.06
N VAL A 136 -13.31 -6.77 -5.75
CA VAL A 136 -13.83 -5.75 -4.83
C VAL A 136 -12.87 -5.51 -3.66
N ARG A 137 -11.57 -5.70 -3.90
CA ARG A 137 -10.52 -5.47 -2.90
C ARG A 137 -10.67 -4.06 -2.29
N PRO A 138 -10.56 -3.92 -0.96
CA PRO A 138 -10.53 -2.61 -0.33
C PRO A 138 -9.34 -1.81 -0.84
N SER A 139 -9.37 -0.49 -0.73
CA SER A 139 -8.38 0.36 -1.40
C SER A 139 -6.96 0.01 -0.96
N GLN A 140 -6.75 -0.33 0.32
CA GLN A 140 -5.44 -0.78 0.82
C GLN A 140 -4.93 -2.00 0.04
N CYS A 141 -5.78 -3.00 -0.22
CA CYS A 141 -5.39 -4.19 -1.00
C CYS A 141 -5.28 -3.90 -2.51
N SER A 142 -6.11 -3.01 -3.06
CA SER A 142 -6.12 -2.74 -4.50
C SER A 142 -4.98 -1.83 -4.93
N THR A 143 -4.43 -1.00 -4.03
CA THR A 143 -3.29 -0.12 -4.32
C THR A 143 -1.94 -0.82 -4.14
N TYR A 144 -1.88 -2.07 -3.68
CA TYR A 144 -0.61 -2.81 -3.59
C TYR A 144 0.00 -3.01 -4.99
N PRO A 145 1.29 -2.70 -5.20
CA PRO A 145 2.34 -2.41 -4.20
C PRO A 145 2.65 -0.92 -4.00
N TRP A 146 1.79 -0.01 -4.46
CA TRP A 146 1.96 1.44 -4.36
C TRP A 146 1.58 1.96 -2.97
N TRP A 147 2.16 1.36 -1.93
CA TRP A 147 2.03 1.82 -0.55
C TRP A 147 3.18 2.75 -0.19
N PRO A 148 2.95 3.81 0.61
CA PRO A 148 4.02 4.73 1.01
C PRO A 148 5.26 4.04 1.59
N GLU A 149 5.07 2.97 2.39
CA GLU A 149 6.16 2.19 2.99
C GLU A 149 6.99 1.37 2.01
N LEU A 150 6.49 1.11 0.80
CA LEU A 150 7.18 0.37 -0.27
C LEU A 150 7.89 1.30 -1.26
N MET A 151 7.79 2.62 -1.09
CA MET A 151 8.41 3.57 -2.02
C MET A 151 9.92 3.70 -1.81
N ASP A 152 10.41 3.33 -0.63
CA ASP A 152 11.84 3.12 -0.39
C ASP A 152 12.37 1.90 -1.18
N LYS A 153 13.62 1.97 -1.64
CA LYS A 153 14.26 0.91 -2.42
C LYS A 153 14.46 -0.36 -1.60
N GLU A 154 14.90 -0.24 -0.35
CA GLU A 154 15.21 -1.40 0.51
C GLU A 154 13.94 -2.23 0.77
N ARG A 155 12.83 -1.57 1.11
CA ARG A 155 11.53 -2.21 1.34
C ARG A 155 10.95 -2.80 0.06
N TRP A 156 11.07 -2.11 -1.07
CA TRP A 156 10.64 -2.63 -2.37
C TRP A 156 11.37 -3.93 -2.72
N ASP A 157 12.70 -3.94 -2.60
CA ASP A 157 13.52 -5.12 -2.90
C ASP A 157 13.23 -6.27 -1.92
N TRP A 158 13.06 -5.98 -0.64
CA TRP A 158 12.69 -7.00 0.34
C TRP A 158 11.33 -7.62 0.03
N GLU A 159 10.32 -6.81 -0.27
CA GLU A 159 8.96 -7.27 -0.59
C GLU A 159 8.95 -8.13 -1.86
N LYS A 160 9.73 -7.74 -2.88
CA LYS A 160 9.98 -8.50 -4.10
C LYS A 160 10.57 -9.88 -3.82
N GLU A 161 11.58 -9.96 -2.98
CA GLU A 161 12.29 -11.21 -2.68
C GLU A 161 11.51 -12.15 -1.78
N ASN A 162 10.69 -11.61 -0.86
CA ASN A 162 10.13 -12.38 0.24
C ASN A 162 8.62 -12.59 0.17
N ILE A 163 7.88 -11.69 -0.49
CA ILE A 163 6.41 -11.71 -0.45
C ILE A 163 5.82 -11.98 -1.81
N CYS A 164 6.07 -11.14 -2.82
CA CYS A 164 5.29 -11.18 -4.05
C CYS A 164 6.17 -11.22 -5.30
N GLU A 165 5.93 -12.22 -6.13
CA GLU A 165 6.60 -12.40 -7.43
C GLU A 165 6.20 -11.35 -8.49
N GLY A 166 5.17 -10.56 -8.21
CA GLY A 166 4.69 -9.54 -9.14
C GLY A 166 5.63 -8.35 -9.32
N PHE A 167 6.59 -8.16 -8.42
CA PHE A 167 7.57 -7.07 -8.45
C PHE A 167 8.60 -7.31 -9.55
N ASP A 168 8.70 -6.36 -10.48
CA ASP A 168 9.52 -6.47 -11.69
C ASP A 168 9.30 -7.78 -12.46
N HIS A 169 8.06 -8.28 -12.45
CA HIS A 169 7.69 -9.51 -13.14
C HIS A 169 7.99 -9.40 -14.65
N VAL A 170 8.29 -10.54 -15.29
CA VAL A 170 8.58 -10.58 -16.74
C VAL A 170 7.42 -10.04 -17.60
N ASP A 171 6.18 -10.26 -17.13
CA ASP A 171 4.96 -9.77 -17.80
C ASP A 171 4.55 -8.35 -17.36
N ALA A 172 5.37 -7.67 -16.54
CA ALA A 172 5.10 -6.29 -16.16
C ALA A 172 5.35 -5.33 -17.33
N LEU A 173 4.28 -4.68 -17.77
CA LEU A 173 4.36 -3.59 -18.74
C LEU A 173 5.15 -2.41 -18.16
N PRO A 174 5.64 -1.49 -19.01
CA PRO A 174 6.10 -0.20 -18.54
C PRO A 174 5.04 0.46 -17.67
N THR A 175 5.45 0.96 -16.51
CA THR A 175 4.54 1.56 -15.54
C THR A 175 3.88 2.80 -16.12
N ASP A 176 2.55 2.81 -16.14
CA ASP A 176 1.79 4.05 -16.33
C ASP A 176 2.01 4.92 -15.08
N LEU A 177 2.79 5.98 -15.25
CA LEU A 177 3.19 6.85 -14.14
C LEU A 177 2.00 7.58 -13.52
N ASN A 178 0.98 7.92 -14.30
CA ASN A 178 -0.21 8.59 -13.78
C ASN A 178 -1.05 7.60 -12.98
N GLU A 179 -1.24 6.38 -13.48
CA GLU A 179 -1.99 5.35 -12.76
C GLU A 179 -1.28 4.96 -11.46
N ALA A 180 0.01 4.64 -11.50
CA ALA A 180 0.78 4.29 -10.32
C ALA A 180 0.83 5.42 -9.29
N ALA A 181 1.01 6.67 -9.74
CA ALA A 181 0.99 7.84 -8.85
C ALA A 181 -0.40 8.06 -8.24
N ALA A 182 -1.48 7.84 -8.98
CA ALA A 182 -2.84 7.92 -8.47
C ALA A 182 -3.13 6.84 -7.43
N GLN A 183 -2.67 5.60 -7.65
CA GLN A 183 -2.77 4.51 -6.68
C GLN A 183 -1.96 4.81 -5.40
N LEU A 184 -0.74 5.33 -5.53
CA LEU A 184 0.07 5.77 -4.39
C LEU A 184 -0.60 6.89 -3.59
N LYS A 185 -1.14 7.90 -4.30
CA LYS A 185 -1.88 9.00 -3.68
C LYS A 185 -3.12 8.50 -2.93
N LEU A 186 -3.88 7.58 -3.52
CA LEU A 186 -5.04 6.95 -2.89
C LEU A 186 -4.63 6.19 -1.61
N SER A 187 -3.55 5.40 -1.69
CA SER A 187 -3.01 4.66 -0.55
C SER A 187 -2.62 5.60 0.59
N TYR A 188 -1.92 6.69 0.26
CA TYR A 188 -1.53 7.71 1.23
C TYR A 188 -2.74 8.38 1.89
N GLN A 189 -3.74 8.80 1.10
CA GLN A 189 -4.95 9.45 1.61
C GLN A 189 -5.75 8.52 2.53
N GLN A 190 -5.91 7.25 2.16
CA GLN A 190 -6.55 6.23 2.98
C GLN A 190 -5.90 6.11 4.35
N GLU A 191 -4.56 6.05 4.39
CA GLU A 191 -3.83 6.01 5.64
C GLU A 191 -4.01 7.28 6.47
N GLN A 192 -3.94 8.47 5.87
CA GLN A 192 -4.17 9.72 6.60
C GLN A 192 -5.58 9.78 7.20
N LEU A 193 -6.60 9.38 6.43
CA LEU A 193 -7.98 9.32 6.92
C LEU A 193 -8.12 8.39 8.11
N ARG A 194 -7.51 7.19 8.04
CA ARG A 194 -7.47 6.26 9.17
C ARG A 194 -6.79 6.90 10.38
N MET A 195 -5.62 7.51 10.21
CA MET A 195 -4.88 8.12 11.34
C MET A 195 -5.61 9.31 11.96
N LEU A 196 -6.30 10.13 11.17
CA LEU A 196 -7.12 11.24 11.66
C LEU A 196 -8.37 10.77 12.40
N SER A 197 -8.88 9.58 12.06
CA SER A 197 -10.01 8.95 12.76
C SER A 197 -9.62 8.29 14.09
N ARG A 198 -8.34 8.36 14.46
CA ARG A 198 -7.85 7.74 15.69
C ARG A 198 -8.52 8.36 16.90
N ASP A 199 -9.14 7.51 17.71
CA ASP A 199 -9.75 7.94 18.96
C ASP A 199 -8.65 8.47 19.90
N ARG A 200 -8.89 9.64 20.50
CA ARG A 200 -7.90 10.37 21.32
C ARG A 200 -8.03 10.01 22.78
#